data_AF-A0A524KF19-F1
#
_entry.id   AF-A0A524KF19-F1
#
_cell.length_a   1.000
_cell.length_b   1.000
_cell.length_c   1.000
_cell.angle_alpha   90.00
_cell.angle_beta   90.00
_cell.angle_gamma   90.00
#
_symmetry.space_group_name_H-M   'P 1'
#
loop_
_entity.id
_entity.type
_entity.pdbx_description
1 polymer ?
#
loop_
_entity_poly.entity_id
_entity_poly.type
_entity_poly.pdbx_seq_one_letter_code
_entity_poly.pdbx_strand_id
1 'polypeptide(L)'
;MLFQHSAKLLKDDACPDLLERRAPRACGRTPGKEEFVKANINGSTHSAVVAPGSRELADFFDAFAEMPHRGSGTPYEPRSARILARKLASETGAHVDLEPFAVDLSSGTWGVAIHGILLVFGLAIIWCAGLASTFLRGPGALATRLGWMGTVPIPYATAAFLWIMLLLGSRLFADYKSWNIASFFVPNADSFNVIATDMPPLEQDPVKIRLAEQERWRLRFTDAQSAGTSRLVIVMAHYDSARQLPSDKTPRWLLAALKSGIGTLPTIAYCVLAGILFGVLVLGILNLNDYVYSGTFGLVLSVFLLLAVISALSFAAIEGFTAAKSSSLPFVQGMNDDFSGVAAAFQALKTTLAPAVGPGGQTAGSNVNQGNGTRVMTVFTGAEENGLRGSALFAREVLTPAIDVFGAENVELINLDTVSGGTLRLFSREKNFTGATVGGQPEFGRAFWKWATGPIVSRSRAVSILTPSQIQTCLRESGTSFSLNLELSEDPVPACTDLSGIWAGLPSRHRKTLRAFSIVSRVKSTEDPLARPRDYHKQSDSVETLFLDAEPGNFGTVAALAEVIGTYLAMGRKDRNSIT
;
A
#
# COMPACT_ATOMS: atom_id res chain seq x y z
N MET A 1 20.08 -17.34 14.39
CA MET A 1 20.48 -16.43 15.49
C MET A 1 19.85 -15.05 15.44
N LEU A 2 19.28 -14.58 14.31
CA LEU A 2 18.59 -13.28 14.21
C LEU A 2 17.14 -13.24 14.72
N PHE A 3 16.50 -14.38 14.99
CA PHE A 3 15.11 -14.43 15.48
C PHE A 3 14.95 -14.34 17.01
N GLN A 4 16.04 -14.41 17.79
CA GLN A 4 15.97 -14.32 19.25
C GLN A 4 16.03 -12.88 19.79
N HIS A 5 16.37 -11.89 18.95
CA HIS A 5 16.50 -10.51 19.42
C HIS A 5 15.16 -9.75 19.43
N SER A 6 14.23 -10.07 18.53
CA SER A 6 12.91 -9.44 18.47
C SER A 6 11.99 -9.85 19.61
N ALA A 7 12.14 -11.08 20.13
CA ALA A 7 11.36 -11.55 21.29
C ALA A 7 11.82 -10.93 22.62
N LYS A 8 13.04 -10.37 22.68
CA LYS A 8 13.59 -9.76 23.89
C LYS A 8 13.09 -8.32 24.12
N LEU A 9 12.72 -7.62 23.04
CA LEU A 9 12.12 -6.27 23.11
C LEU A 9 10.63 -6.29 23.48
N LEU A 10 9.99 -7.47 23.57
CA LEU A 10 8.59 -7.63 23.96
C LEU A 10 8.40 -7.98 25.45
N LYS A 11 9.48 -8.12 26.24
CA LYS A 11 9.42 -8.51 27.66
C LYS A 11 9.80 -7.40 28.65
N ASP A 12 10.41 -6.32 28.19
CA ASP A 12 10.86 -5.23 29.05
C ASP A 12 9.94 -4.01 28.89
N ASP A 13 8.68 -4.17 29.31
CA ASP A 13 7.77 -3.04 29.62
C ASP A 13 7.63 -2.95 31.15
N ALA A 14 8.50 -2.14 31.75
CA ALA A 14 8.28 -1.50 33.04
C ALA A 14 8.83 -0.06 32.97
N CYS A 15 7.90 0.90 32.93
CA CYS A 15 7.97 2.38 33.04
C CYS A 15 9.03 2.98 34.00
N PRO A 16 9.20 4.33 34.13
CA PRO A 16 8.82 5.50 33.30
C PRO A 16 10.00 6.52 33.14
N ASP A 17 9.73 7.76 32.70
CA ASP A 17 10.61 8.96 32.76
C ASP A 17 11.82 9.05 31.80
N LEU A 18 11.58 9.39 30.54
CA LEU A 18 12.55 10.10 29.68
C LEU A 18 11.88 11.20 28.83
N LEU A 19 11.05 12.03 29.47
CA LEU A 19 10.74 13.38 28.99
C LEU A 19 11.63 14.36 29.77
N GLU A 20 12.91 14.45 29.40
CA GLU A 20 13.79 15.61 29.60
C GLU A 20 15.23 15.20 29.33
N ARG A 21 15.72 15.40 28.10
CA ARG A 21 17.15 15.66 27.85
C ARG A 21 17.32 16.40 26.52
N ARG A 22 17.77 17.64 26.69
CA ARG A 22 18.02 18.69 25.70
C ARG A 22 18.82 18.19 24.49
N ALA A 23 18.33 18.50 23.29
CA ALA A 23 19.17 18.57 22.09
C ALA A 23 20.14 19.77 22.19
N PRO A 24 21.36 19.68 21.64
CA PRO A 24 22.32 20.77 21.67
C PRO A 24 21.88 21.89 20.72
N ARG A 25 21.99 23.12 21.22
CA ARG A 25 21.75 24.37 20.49
C ARG A 25 22.73 24.50 19.31
N ALA A 26 22.19 24.72 18.12
CA ALA A 26 22.90 25.40 17.04
C ALA A 26 22.09 26.65 16.63
N CYS A 27 22.81 27.76 16.56
CA CYS A 27 22.33 29.13 16.50
C CYS A 27 21.71 29.52 15.15
N GLY A 28 20.68 30.38 15.20
CA GLY A 28 20.16 31.09 14.04
C GLY A 28 18.73 31.59 14.24
N ARG A 29 18.55 32.64 15.06
CA ARG A 29 17.26 33.30 15.29
C ARG A 29 16.82 34.09 14.06
N THR A 30 15.59 33.85 13.61
CA THR A 30 14.69 34.87 13.04
C THR A 30 13.40 34.84 13.86
N PRO A 31 12.99 35.92 14.54
CA PRO A 31 11.82 35.89 15.42
C PRO A 31 10.55 36.15 14.60
N GLY A 32 9.62 35.21 14.62
CA GLY A 32 8.28 35.40 14.05
C GLY A 32 7.60 34.10 13.70
N LYS A 33 7.15 33.33 14.71
CA LYS A 33 6.08 32.30 14.65
C LYS A 33 5.93 31.46 15.92
N GLU A 34 6.87 31.53 16.87
CA GLU A 34 6.87 30.64 18.05
C GLU A 34 5.88 31.00 19.18
N GLU A 35 5.19 32.13 19.13
CA GLU A 35 4.16 32.47 20.14
C GLU A 35 2.76 31.92 19.84
N PHE A 36 2.53 31.31 18.67
CA PHE A 36 1.22 30.71 18.33
C PHE A 36 1.08 29.23 18.76
N VAL A 37 2.13 28.63 19.34
CA VAL A 37 2.21 27.17 19.56
C VAL A 37 2.04 26.76 21.04
N LYS A 38 1.79 27.70 21.95
CA LYS A 38 1.64 27.39 23.40
C LYS A 38 0.23 27.53 23.97
N ALA A 39 -0.78 27.68 23.13
CA ALA A 39 -2.18 27.64 23.56
C ALA A 39 -2.94 26.60 22.72
N ASN A 40 -2.79 25.30 23.01
CA ASN A 40 -3.71 24.26 22.48
C ASN A 40 -3.60 22.88 23.13
N ILE A 41 -3.25 22.82 24.42
CA ILE A 41 -3.50 21.61 25.21
C ILE A 41 -4.85 21.87 25.91
N ASN A 42 -5.96 21.50 25.25
CA ASN A 42 -7.33 21.26 25.81
C ASN A 42 -8.52 21.68 24.91
N GLY A 43 -8.35 21.95 23.61
CA GLY A 43 -9.49 22.13 22.69
C GLY A 43 -9.15 21.70 21.27
N SER A 44 -9.94 20.79 20.69
CA SER A 44 -9.76 20.45 19.27
C SER A 44 -10.02 21.68 18.40
N THR A 45 -9.05 22.02 17.55
CA THR A 45 -9.08 23.22 16.69
C THR A 45 -10.19 23.19 15.65
N HIS A 46 -10.80 22.03 15.41
CA HIS A 46 -11.79 21.80 14.37
C HIS A 46 -13.24 21.84 14.89
N SER A 47 -13.44 22.22 16.17
CA SER A 47 -14.73 22.11 16.85
C SER A 47 -15.89 22.93 16.25
N ALA A 48 -15.59 23.96 15.45
CA ALA A 48 -16.59 24.81 14.80
C ALA A 48 -17.15 24.24 13.48
N VAL A 49 -16.42 23.32 12.84
CA VAL A 49 -16.72 22.76 11.50
C VAL A 49 -17.44 21.41 11.58
N VAL A 50 -17.47 20.83 12.78
CA VAL A 50 -17.88 19.43 13.02
C VAL A 50 -19.15 19.41 13.86
N ALA A 51 -20.13 18.60 13.46
CA ALA A 51 -21.33 18.40 14.26
C ALA A 51 -21.00 17.64 15.56
N PRO A 52 -21.75 17.84 16.66
CA PRO A 52 -21.42 17.20 17.95
C PRO A 52 -21.27 15.69 17.88
N GLY A 53 -22.11 15.00 17.10
CA GLY A 53 -22.10 13.55 16.95
C GLY A 53 -20.97 12.99 16.09
N SER A 54 -20.16 13.83 15.44
CA SER A 54 -18.96 13.44 14.68
C SER A 54 -17.66 13.96 15.29
N ARG A 55 -17.70 14.52 16.51
CA ARG A 55 -16.50 15.00 17.22
C ARG A 55 -15.46 13.90 17.45
N GLU A 56 -15.89 12.70 17.82
CA GLU A 56 -14.95 11.58 18.02
C GLU A 56 -14.21 11.18 16.73
N LEU A 57 -14.88 11.29 15.58
CA LEU A 57 -14.26 11.05 14.28
C LEU A 57 -13.25 12.17 13.94
N ALA A 58 -13.53 13.41 14.32
CA ALA A 58 -12.56 14.50 14.21
C ALA A 58 -11.34 14.28 15.13
N ASP A 59 -11.57 13.92 16.40
CA ASP A 59 -10.51 13.62 17.36
C ASP A 59 -9.64 12.43 16.91
N PHE A 60 -10.21 11.51 16.11
CA PHE A 60 -9.45 10.45 15.46
C PHE A 60 -8.44 10.98 14.43
N PHE A 61 -8.79 11.97 13.60
CA PHE A 61 -7.84 12.63 12.69
C PHE A 61 -6.77 13.41 13.46
N ASP A 62 -7.16 14.13 14.51
CA ASP A 62 -6.25 14.93 15.33
C ASP A 62 -5.15 14.08 15.97
N ALA A 63 -5.46 12.83 16.35
CA ALA A 63 -4.47 11.89 16.86
C ALA A 63 -3.33 11.56 15.89
N PHE A 64 -3.52 11.82 14.58
CA PHE A 64 -2.53 11.62 13.53
C PHE A 64 -2.07 12.94 12.89
N ALA A 65 -2.62 14.08 13.30
CA ALA A 65 -2.27 15.40 12.78
C ALA A 65 -0.81 15.78 13.06
N GLU A 66 -0.28 15.37 14.22
CA GLU A 66 1.11 15.61 14.60
C GLU A 66 2.11 14.71 13.86
N MET A 67 1.65 13.68 13.15
CA MET A 67 2.52 12.83 12.35
C MET A 67 2.84 13.53 11.03
N PRO A 68 4.13 13.67 10.65
CA PRO A 68 4.50 14.33 9.40
C PRO A 68 3.99 13.55 8.18
N HIS A 69 3.93 12.23 8.28
CA HIS A 69 3.36 11.31 7.30
C HIS A 69 3.22 9.92 7.93
N ARG A 70 2.62 8.97 7.18
CA ARG A 70 2.57 7.54 7.49
C ARG A 70 3.25 6.70 6.40
N GLY A 71 4.15 7.35 5.66
CA GLY A 71 4.86 6.80 4.51
C GLY A 71 5.43 5.41 4.69
N SER A 72 5.15 4.56 3.70
CA SER A 72 5.64 3.19 3.64
C SER A 72 7.15 3.08 3.70
N GLY A 73 7.63 2.13 4.50
CA GLY A 73 9.07 1.91 4.67
C GLY A 73 9.77 2.90 5.58
N THR A 74 9.00 3.75 6.28
CA THR A 74 9.54 4.74 7.21
C THR A 74 9.21 4.36 8.66
N PRO A 75 9.94 4.87 9.67
CA PRO A 75 9.62 4.60 11.07
C PRO A 75 8.21 5.04 11.50
N TYR A 76 7.57 5.92 10.73
CA TYR A 76 6.24 6.43 11.02
C TYR A 76 5.13 5.43 10.67
N GLU A 77 5.33 4.52 9.72
CA GLU A 77 4.34 3.52 9.36
C GLU A 77 4.09 2.52 10.51
N PRO A 78 5.11 1.84 11.08
CA PRO A 78 4.96 1.04 12.31
C PRO A 78 4.38 1.80 13.49
N ARG A 79 4.75 3.08 13.65
CA ARG A 79 4.21 3.93 14.71
C ARG A 79 2.71 4.14 14.51
N SER A 80 2.27 4.43 13.29
CA SER A 80 0.87 4.58 12.92
C SER A 80 0.09 3.30 13.21
N ALA A 81 0.60 2.14 12.78
CA ALA A 81 -0.05 0.85 13.02
C ALA A 81 -0.27 0.59 14.53
N ARG A 82 0.71 0.91 15.37
CA ARG A 82 0.57 0.77 16.84
C ARG A 82 -0.44 1.74 17.45
N ILE A 83 -0.51 2.99 16.95
CA ILE A 83 -1.51 3.96 17.39
C ILE A 83 -2.91 3.46 17.01
N LEU A 84 -3.09 3.02 15.75
CA LEU A 84 -4.33 2.44 15.25
C LEU A 84 -4.76 1.22 16.09
N ALA A 85 -3.84 0.29 16.34
CA ALA A 85 -4.13 -0.91 17.11
C ALA A 85 -4.58 -0.59 18.55
N ARG A 86 -3.89 0.35 19.21
CA ARG A 86 -4.27 0.81 20.56
C ARG A 86 -5.66 1.44 20.57
N LYS A 87 -5.94 2.35 19.62
CA LYS A 87 -7.24 3.01 19.51
C LYS A 87 -8.36 2.01 19.23
N LEU A 88 -8.16 1.08 18.29
CA LEU A 88 -9.11 0.01 17.99
C LEU A 88 -9.42 -0.80 19.25
N ALA A 89 -8.39 -1.28 19.96
CA ALA A 89 -8.57 -2.07 21.17
C ALA A 89 -9.27 -1.28 22.30
N SER A 90 -8.88 -0.02 22.53
CA SER A 90 -9.40 0.77 23.65
C SER A 90 -10.79 1.34 23.40
N GLU A 91 -11.15 1.65 22.16
CA GLU A 91 -12.38 2.38 21.84
C GLU A 91 -13.50 1.51 21.26
N THR A 92 -13.18 0.33 20.72
CA THR A 92 -14.19 -0.57 20.11
C THR A 92 -14.42 -1.84 20.92
N GLY A 93 -13.50 -2.21 21.82
CA GLY A 93 -13.52 -3.50 22.51
C GLY A 93 -13.24 -4.71 21.61
N ALA A 94 -12.90 -4.49 20.33
CA ALA A 94 -12.52 -5.54 19.41
C ALA A 94 -11.19 -6.20 19.82
N HIS A 95 -11.04 -7.46 19.44
CA HIS A 95 -9.72 -8.09 19.47
C HIS A 95 -8.89 -7.54 18.31
N VAL A 96 -7.64 -7.16 18.58
CA VAL A 96 -6.75 -6.55 17.59
C VAL A 96 -5.48 -7.37 17.44
N ASP A 97 -5.24 -7.81 16.21
CA ASP A 97 -4.01 -8.47 15.78
C ASP A 97 -3.15 -7.50 14.97
N LEU A 98 -1.86 -7.45 15.31
CA LEU A 98 -0.84 -6.78 14.51
C LEU A 98 -0.05 -7.86 13.76
N GLU A 99 -0.22 -7.94 12.45
CA GLU A 99 0.48 -8.91 11.61
C GLU A 99 1.74 -8.28 11.01
N PRO A 100 2.94 -8.55 11.57
CA PRO A 100 4.16 -7.98 11.04
C PRO A 100 4.53 -8.62 9.70
N PHE A 101 4.99 -7.80 8.77
CA PHE A 101 5.66 -8.28 7.57
C PHE A 101 6.81 -7.38 7.16
N ALA A 102 7.74 -7.97 6.44
CA ALA A 102 8.88 -7.26 5.89
C ALA A 102 8.49 -6.64 4.54
N VAL A 103 8.63 -5.33 4.44
CA VAL A 103 8.59 -4.61 3.17
C VAL A 103 9.99 -4.61 2.61
N ASP A 104 10.16 -5.32 1.50
CA ASP A 104 11.38 -5.24 0.72
C ASP A 104 11.44 -3.87 0.04
N LEU A 105 12.14 -2.91 0.66
CA LEU A 105 12.42 -1.60 0.08
C LEU A 105 13.27 -1.69 -1.19
N SER A 106 13.94 -2.83 -1.41
CA SER A 106 14.65 -3.12 -2.65
C SER A 106 13.69 -3.60 -3.77
N SER A 107 12.44 -3.93 -3.48
CA SER A 107 11.45 -4.22 -4.53
C SER A 107 10.99 -2.97 -5.30
N GLY A 108 11.33 -1.78 -4.81
CA GLY A 108 11.21 -0.52 -5.56
C GLY A 108 12.33 -0.30 -6.57
N THR A 109 12.33 0.87 -7.23
CA THR A 109 13.38 1.33 -8.17
C THR A 109 14.79 1.00 -7.71
N TRP A 110 15.09 1.16 -6.42
CA TRP A 110 16.40 0.95 -5.81
C TRP A 110 16.93 -0.47 -5.88
N GLY A 111 16.16 -1.51 -5.56
CA GLY A 111 16.72 -2.87 -5.67
C GLY A 111 16.74 -3.37 -7.11
N VAL A 112 15.88 -2.85 -8.00
CA VAL A 112 16.08 -3.02 -9.43
C VAL A 112 17.44 -2.43 -9.85
N ALA A 113 17.74 -1.18 -9.45
CA ALA A 113 19.03 -0.55 -9.71
C ALA A 113 20.21 -1.34 -9.13
N ILE A 114 20.12 -1.80 -7.88
CA ILE A 114 21.16 -2.60 -7.23
C ILE A 114 21.36 -3.94 -7.95
N HIS A 115 20.28 -4.66 -8.30
CA HIS A 115 20.39 -5.90 -9.08
C HIS A 115 21.06 -5.65 -10.43
N GLY A 116 20.74 -4.54 -11.07
CA GLY A 116 21.38 -4.12 -12.32
C GLY A 116 22.85 -3.75 -12.19
N ILE A 117 23.20 -2.99 -11.16
CA ILE A 117 24.60 -2.65 -10.86
C ILE A 117 25.38 -3.94 -10.55
N LEU A 118 24.85 -4.83 -9.72
CA LEU A 118 25.47 -6.12 -9.40
C LEU A 118 25.60 -7.03 -10.64
N LEU A 119 24.62 -7.01 -11.54
CA LEU A 119 24.68 -7.73 -12.81
C LEU A 119 25.81 -7.18 -13.69
N VAL A 120 25.83 -5.87 -13.91
CA VAL A 120 26.83 -5.20 -14.78
C VAL A 120 28.23 -5.35 -14.19
N PHE A 121 28.39 -5.10 -12.89
CA PHE A 121 29.68 -5.20 -12.21
C PHE A 121 30.20 -6.63 -12.19
N GLY A 122 29.34 -7.61 -11.88
CA GLY A 122 29.70 -9.02 -11.92
C GLY A 122 30.08 -9.50 -13.32
N LEU A 123 29.30 -9.14 -14.35
CA LEU A 123 29.63 -9.46 -15.74
C LEU A 123 30.93 -8.77 -16.17
N ALA A 124 31.13 -7.50 -15.85
CA ALA A 124 32.36 -6.77 -16.17
C ALA A 124 33.59 -7.42 -15.52
N ILE A 125 33.51 -7.81 -14.24
CA ILE A 125 34.60 -8.54 -13.56
C ILE A 125 34.87 -9.89 -14.23
N ILE A 126 33.83 -10.67 -14.50
CA ILE A 126 33.97 -12.00 -15.11
C ILE A 126 34.61 -11.91 -16.50
N TRP A 127 34.19 -10.93 -17.31
CA TRP A 127 34.75 -10.70 -18.63
C TRP A 127 36.17 -10.14 -18.56
N CYS A 128 36.45 -9.16 -17.69
CA CYS A 128 37.81 -8.66 -17.47
C CYS A 128 38.76 -9.77 -16.99
N ALA A 129 38.30 -10.67 -16.11
CA ALA A 129 39.08 -11.83 -15.67
C ALA A 129 39.33 -12.82 -16.81
N GLY A 130 38.33 -13.07 -17.67
CA GLY A 130 38.49 -13.90 -18.88
C GLY A 130 39.48 -13.30 -19.88
N LEU A 131 39.43 -11.99 -20.08
CA LEU A 131 40.36 -11.25 -20.93
C LEU A 131 41.78 -11.26 -20.35
N ALA A 132 41.95 -10.97 -19.07
CA ALA A 132 43.24 -11.02 -18.38
C ALA A 132 43.85 -12.44 -18.42
N SER A 133 43.04 -13.47 -18.23
CA SER A 133 43.47 -14.87 -18.35
C SER A 133 43.91 -15.22 -19.77
N THR A 134 43.21 -14.72 -20.79
CA THR A 134 43.55 -14.95 -22.19
C THR A 134 44.84 -14.23 -22.57
N PHE A 135 45.05 -13.00 -22.07
CA PHE A 135 46.28 -12.23 -22.25
C PHE A 135 47.48 -12.89 -21.56
N LEU A 136 47.33 -13.37 -20.33
CA LEU A 136 48.43 -13.93 -19.53
C LEU A 136 48.81 -15.37 -19.91
N ARG A 137 47.87 -16.17 -20.41
CA ARG A 137 48.08 -17.61 -20.64
C ARG A 137 47.92 -18.04 -22.10
N GLY A 138 47.62 -17.10 -23.00
CA GLY A 138 47.22 -17.39 -24.39
C GLY A 138 45.82 -18.03 -24.49
N PRO A 139 45.29 -18.22 -25.70
CA PRO A 139 44.02 -18.91 -25.92
C PRO A 139 44.20 -20.42 -25.64
N GLY A 140 44.12 -20.81 -24.36
CA GLY A 140 44.22 -22.20 -23.93
C GLY A 140 43.02 -23.05 -24.34
N ALA A 141 43.17 -24.38 -24.27
CA ALA A 141 42.28 -25.44 -24.77
C ALA A 141 40.81 -25.47 -24.25
N LEU A 142 40.38 -24.47 -23.49
CA LEU A 142 39.02 -24.35 -22.91
C LEU A 142 38.25 -23.15 -23.49
N ALA A 143 38.60 -22.70 -24.70
CA ALA A 143 37.87 -21.65 -25.42
C ALA A 143 37.11 -22.22 -26.62
N THR A 144 35.81 -21.97 -26.71
CA THR A 144 35.01 -22.34 -27.89
C THR A 144 35.07 -21.21 -28.91
N ARG A 145 35.30 -21.54 -30.18
CA ARG A 145 35.15 -20.59 -31.29
C ARG A 145 33.67 -20.41 -31.60
N LEU A 146 33.13 -19.22 -31.35
CA LEU A 146 31.76 -18.83 -31.73
C LEU A 146 31.80 -17.97 -33.00
N GLY A 147 32.20 -18.57 -34.13
CA GLY A 147 32.18 -17.94 -35.45
C GLY A 147 32.79 -16.52 -35.48
N TRP A 148 31.99 -15.54 -35.92
CA TRP A 148 32.36 -14.12 -36.05
C TRP A 148 32.58 -13.38 -34.72
N MET A 149 32.29 -13.98 -33.57
CA MET A 149 32.45 -13.39 -32.23
C MET A 149 33.79 -13.75 -31.54
N GLY A 150 34.63 -14.56 -32.18
CA GLY A 150 35.95 -14.94 -31.65
C GLY A 150 35.92 -16.15 -30.69
N THR A 151 36.97 -16.28 -29.86
CA THR A 151 37.11 -17.37 -28.87
C THR A 151 36.59 -16.91 -27.52
N VAL A 152 35.62 -17.64 -26.96
CA VAL A 152 35.06 -17.34 -25.62
C VAL A 152 35.58 -18.39 -24.63
N PRO A 153 36.27 -17.98 -23.55
CA PRO A 153 36.76 -18.93 -22.57
C PRO A 153 35.57 -19.48 -21.74
N ILE A 154 35.29 -20.77 -21.90
CA ILE A 154 34.11 -21.47 -21.38
C ILE A 154 33.91 -21.24 -19.87
N PRO A 155 34.92 -21.30 -18.99
CA PRO A 155 34.73 -21.12 -17.55
C PRO A 155 34.13 -19.75 -17.18
N TYR A 156 34.47 -18.69 -17.92
CA TYR A 156 33.96 -17.34 -17.66
C TYR A 156 32.57 -17.14 -18.25
N ALA A 157 32.26 -17.74 -19.40
CA ALA A 157 30.90 -17.77 -19.92
C ALA A 157 29.95 -18.55 -18.99
N THR A 158 30.41 -19.68 -18.44
CA THR A 158 29.68 -20.44 -17.42
C THR A 158 29.49 -19.63 -16.13
N ALA A 159 30.54 -18.95 -15.65
CA ALA A 159 30.43 -18.08 -14.47
C ALA A 159 29.46 -16.91 -14.70
N ALA A 160 29.49 -16.27 -15.88
CA ALA A 160 28.56 -15.21 -16.27
C ALA A 160 27.12 -15.72 -16.33
N PHE A 161 26.90 -16.90 -16.91
CA PHE A 161 25.59 -17.54 -16.96
C PHE A 161 25.07 -17.88 -15.55
N LEU A 162 25.91 -18.47 -14.69
CA LEU A 162 25.54 -18.76 -13.30
C LEU A 162 25.25 -17.49 -12.49
N TRP A 163 25.98 -16.40 -12.72
CA TRP A 163 25.73 -15.10 -12.11
C TRP A 163 24.38 -14.50 -12.54
N ILE A 164 24.06 -14.58 -13.85
CA ILE A 164 22.75 -14.18 -14.38
C ILE A 164 21.64 -15.02 -13.74
N MET A 165 21.80 -16.35 -13.68
CA MET A 165 20.80 -17.24 -13.09
C MET A 165 20.63 -17.03 -11.60
N LEU A 166 21.70 -16.71 -10.86
CA LEU A 166 21.65 -16.37 -9.43
C LEU A 166 20.85 -15.08 -9.20
N LEU A 167 21.09 -14.03 -9.98
CA LEU A 167 20.38 -12.75 -9.87
C LEU A 167 18.92 -12.83 -10.36
N LEU A 168 18.65 -13.65 -11.39
CA LEU A 168 17.29 -13.94 -11.83
C LEU A 168 16.54 -14.73 -10.75
N GLY A 169 17.18 -15.76 -10.21
CA GLY A 169 16.66 -16.56 -9.10
C GLY A 169 16.38 -15.70 -7.87
N SER A 170 17.32 -14.87 -7.43
CA SER A 170 17.13 -13.99 -6.25
C SER A 170 15.93 -13.07 -6.39
N ARG A 171 15.64 -12.60 -7.61
CA ARG A 171 14.49 -11.75 -7.89
C ARG A 171 13.18 -12.52 -7.91
N LEU A 172 13.16 -13.71 -8.52
CA LEU A 172 11.98 -14.58 -8.53
C LEU A 172 11.63 -15.08 -7.11
N PHE A 173 12.64 -15.31 -6.25
CA PHE A 173 12.43 -15.68 -4.86
C PHE A 173 12.00 -14.51 -3.96
N ALA A 174 12.30 -13.26 -4.34
CA ALA A 174 11.88 -12.04 -3.62
C ALA A 174 10.37 -11.96 -3.46
N ASP A 175 9.63 -12.21 -4.56
CA ASP A 175 8.16 -12.15 -4.57
C ASP A 175 7.50 -13.32 -3.82
N TYR A 176 8.24 -14.40 -3.57
CA TYR A 176 7.74 -15.58 -2.88
C TYR A 176 8.08 -15.61 -1.38
N LYS A 177 9.25 -15.08 -0.98
CA LYS A 177 9.75 -15.15 0.41
C LYS A 177 10.03 -13.79 1.07
N SER A 178 9.69 -12.67 0.42
CA SER A 178 9.97 -11.31 0.90
C SER A 178 11.46 -11.06 1.21
N TRP A 179 12.34 -11.74 0.46
CA TRP A 179 13.78 -11.68 0.66
C TRP A 179 14.51 -11.86 -0.67
N ASN A 180 15.53 -11.04 -0.92
CA ASN A 180 16.44 -11.17 -2.05
C ASN A 180 17.89 -10.89 -1.63
N ILE A 181 18.85 -11.08 -2.55
CA ILE A 181 20.27 -10.87 -2.26
C ILE A 181 20.61 -9.40 -1.91
N ALA A 182 19.77 -8.45 -2.35
CA ALA A 182 19.84 -7.04 -1.97
C ALA A 182 19.21 -6.74 -0.60
N SER A 183 18.39 -7.62 -0.03
CA SER A 183 17.92 -7.50 1.36
C SER A 183 19.06 -7.57 2.39
N PHE A 184 20.26 -8.01 1.97
CA PHE A 184 21.48 -7.88 2.77
C PHE A 184 22.07 -6.46 2.77
N PHE A 185 21.78 -5.68 1.73
CA PHE A 185 22.35 -4.33 1.50
C PHE A 185 21.32 -3.22 1.78
N VAL A 186 20.04 -3.49 1.60
CA VAL A 186 18.92 -2.61 1.95
C VAL A 186 18.10 -3.33 3.01
N PRO A 187 18.09 -2.83 4.26
CA PRO A 187 17.29 -3.46 5.30
C PRO A 187 15.80 -3.45 4.90
N ASN A 188 15.14 -4.58 5.07
CA ASN A 188 13.68 -4.64 5.01
C ASN A 188 13.13 -3.66 6.05
N ALA A 189 12.11 -2.89 5.67
CA ALA A 189 11.36 -2.10 6.63
C ALA A 189 10.26 -2.96 7.24
N ASP A 190 10.00 -2.77 8.53
CA ASP A 190 8.86 -3.38 9.19
C ASP A 190 7.58 -2.66 8.75
N SER A 191 6.56 -3.42 8.37
CA SER A 191 5.19 -2.97 8.16
C SER A 191 4.22 -3.93 8.83
N PHE A 192 2.95 -3.54 8.93
CA PHE A 192 1.93 -4.26 9.67
C PHE A 192 0.61 -4.22 8.92
N ASN A 193 -0.13 -5.33 8.95
CA ASN A 193 -1.59 -5.24 8.83
C ASN A 193 -2.17 -5.13 10.24
N VAL A 194 -3.11 -4.20 10.44
CA VAL A 194 -3.86 -4.06 11.69
C VAL A 194 -5.23 -4.67 11.48
N ILE A 195 -5.52 -5.77 12.17
CA ILE A 195 -6.78 -6.49 12.02
C ILE A 195 -7.57 -6.40 13.31
N ALA A 196 -8.74 -5.78 13.28
CA ALA A 196 -9.67 -5.72 14.40
C ALA A 196 -10.89 -6.60 14.11
N THR A 197 -11.32 -7.41 15.06
CA THR A 197 -12.49 -8.30 14.88
C THR A 197 -13.22 -8.57 16.19
N ASP A 198 -14.51 -8.89 16.08
CA ASP A 198 -15.36 -9.33 17.18
C ASP A 198 -15.25 -10.84 17.47
N MET A 199 -14.42 -11.56 16.72
CA MET A 199 -14.14 -12.98 16.99
C MET A 199 -13.21 -13.12 18.22
N PRO A 200 -13.42 -14.16 19.04
CA PRO A 200 -12.54 -14.42 20.17
C PRO A 200 -11.09 -14.66 19.71
N PRO A 201 -10.08 -14.32 20.53
CA PRO A 201 -8.70 -14.70 20.26
C PRO A 201 -8.58 -16.23 20.24
N LEU A 202 -7.58 -16.73 19.51
CA LEU A 202 -7.12 -18.10 19.75
C LEU A 202 -6.67 -18.21 21.20
N GLU A 203 -7.10 -19.26 21.90
CA GLU A 203 -6.53 -19.60 23.20
C GLU A 203 -5.01 -19.58 23.11
N GLN A 204 -4.36 -19.01 24.13
CA GLN A 204 -2.89 -18.92 24.24
C GLN A 204 -2.26 -20.29 24.55
N ASP A 205 -2.67 -21.31 23.81
CA ASP A 205 -2.01 -22.60 23.77
C ASP A 205 -0.64 -22.42 23.08
N PRO A 206 0.47 -22.72 23.77
CA PRO A 206 1.81 -22.64 23.20
C PRO A 206 2.00 -23.40 21.88
N VAL A 207 1.19 -24.45 21.63
CA VAL A 207 1.20 -25.20 20.37
C VAL A 207 0.54 -24.40 19.26
N LYS A 208 -0.63 -23.80 19.52
CA LYS A 208 -1.36 -22.96 18.54
C LYS A 208 -0.57 -21.72 18.15
N ILE A 209 0.20 -21.14 19.07
CA ILE A 209 1.04 -19.95 18.81
C ILE A 209 2.17 -20.24 17.81
N ARG A 210 2.66 -21.50 17.72
CA ARG A 210 3.74 -21.91 16.81
C ARG A 210 3.28 -22.25 15.40
N LEU A 211 1.97 -22.27 15.15
CA LEU A 211 1.43 -22.52 13.83
C LEU A 211 1.76 -21.37 12.88
N ALA A 212 1.83 -21.70 11.59
CA ALA A 212 1.92 -20.68 10.54
C ALA A 212 0.68 -19.76 10.59
N GLU A 213 0.84 -18.50 10.18
CA GLU A 213 -0.21 -17.47 10.25
C GLU A 213 -1.52 -17.95 9.63
N GLN A 214 -1.45 -18.46 8.40
CA GLN A 214 -2.57 -19.07 7.69
C GLN A 214 -3.35 -20.11 8.52
N GLU A 215 -2.65 -20.97 9.24
CA GLU A 215 -3.27 -22.04 10.01
C GLU A 215 -3.88 -21.52 11.31
N ARG A 216 -3.29 -20.48 11.92
CA ARG A 216 -3.90 -19.79 13.07
C ARG A 216 -5.25 -19.21 12.68
N TRP A 217 -5.31 -18.45 11.59
CA TRP A 217 -6.57 -17.89 11.11
C TRP A 217 -7.58 -18.96 10.74
N ARG A 218 -7.14 -20.04 10.06
CA ARG A 218 -8.01 -21.17 9.75
C ARG A 218 -8.68 -21.75 10.99
N LEU A 219 -7.91 -22.01 12.06
CA LEU A 219 -8.44 -22.50 13.32
C LEU A 219 -9.43 -21.52 13.94
N ARG A 220 -9.08 -20.23 13.99
CA ARG A 220 -9.96 -19.19 14.54
C ARG A 220 -11.29 -19.10 13.79
N PHE A 221 -11.27 -19.19 12.45
CA PHE A 221 -12.49 -19.22 11.65
C PHE A 221 -13.29 -20.51 11.87
N THR A 222 -12.61 -21.64 12.03
CA THR A 222 -13.26 -22.95 12.31
C THR A 222 -13.96 -22.93 13.67
N ASP A 223 -13.33 -22.34 14.70
CA ASP A 223 -13.91 -22.15 16.02
C ASP A 223 -15.12 -21.21 15.94
N ALA A 224 -15.00 -20.09 15.21
CA ALA A 224 -16.09 -19.16 14.99
C ALA A 224 -17.27 -19.84 14.26
N GLN A 225 -16.99 -20.65 13.23
CA GLN A 225 -17.99 -21.41 12.49
C GLN A 225 -18.71 -22.43 13.38
N SER A 226 -17.96 -23.16 14.20
CA SER A 226 -18.48 -24.13 15.17
C SER A 226 -19.36 -23.45 16.24
N ALA A 227 -19.06 -22.20 16.58
CA ALA A 227 -19.87 -21.35 17.45
C ALA A 227 -21.09 -20.71 16.75
N GLY A 228 -21.43 -21.13 15.52
CA GLY A 228 -22.62 -20.68 14.79
C GLY A 228 -22.39 -19.50 13.86
N THR A 229 -21.14 -19.05 13.66
CA THR A 229 -20.83 -18.05 12.64
C THR A 229 -20.99 -18.67 11.25
N SER A 230 -21.76 -18.02 10.41
CA SER A 230 -22.02 -18.46 9.04
C SER A 230 -21.62 -17.43 7.99
N ARG A 231 -21.21 -16.22 8.40
CA ARG A 231 -20.85 -15.11 7.53
C ARG A 231 -19.78 -14.22 8.17
N LEU A 232 -18.89 -13.68 7.34
CA LEU A 232 -17.87 -12.72 7.72
C LEU A 232 -17.98 -11.48 6.81
N VAL A 233 -17.99 -10.30 7.42
CA VAL A 233 -17.96 -9.02 6.70
C VAL A 233 -16.68 -8.29 7.04
N ILE A 234 -15.92 -7.95 6.02
CA ILE A 234 -14.60 -7.33 6.10
C ILE A 234 -14.72 -5.91 5.55
N VAL A 235 -14.32 -4.91 6.34
CA VAL A 235 -14.11 -3.54 5.87
C VAL A 235 -12.62 -3.27 5.85
N MET A 236 -12.09 -2.85 4.71
CA MET A 236 -10.66 -2.68 4.49
C MET A 236 -10.36 -1.25 4.02
N ALA A 237 -9.19 -0.73 4.41
CA ALA A 237 -8.60 0.52 3.92
C ALA A 237 -7.08 0.47 4.16
N HIS A 238 -6.27 1.21 3.42
CA HIS A 238 -4.83 1.33 3.74
C HIS A 238 -4.55 2.53 4.63
N TYR A 239 -3.55 2.41 5.50
CA TYR A 239 -3.21 3.50 6.42
C TYR A 239 -1.90 4.21 6.09
N ASP A 240 -1.05 3.61 5.24
CA ASP A 240 0.20 4.24 4.81
C ASP A 240 -0.06 5.40 3.85
N SER A 241 0.88 6.35 3.79
CA SER A 241 0.73 7.54 2.95
C SER A 241 1.73 7.58 1.79
N ALA A 242 1.30 8.17 0.68
CA ALA A 242 2.11 8.21 -0.52
C ALA A 242 3.30 9.16 -0.46
N ARG A 243 4.20 9.02 -1.44
CA ARG A 243 5.09 10.12 -1.85
C ARG A 243 4.33 11.09 -2.73
N GLN A 244 4.66 12.37 -2.58
CA GLN A 244 4.13 13.43 -3.42
C GLN A 244 4.42 13.14 -4.89
N LEU A 245 3.42 13.29 -5.76
CA LEU A 245 3.64 13.26 -7.20
C LEU A 245 4.26 14.58 -7.67
N PRO A 246 5.19 14.55 -8.65
CA PRO A 246 5.68 15.77 -9.27
C PRO A 246 4.53 16.57 -9.89
N SER A 247 4.66 17.90 -9.94
CA SER A 247 3.56 18.79 -10.34
C SER A 247 2.94 18.44 -11.69
N ASP A 248 1.65 18.77 -11.87
CA ASP A 248 0.85 18.46 -13.08
C ASP A 248 1.41 19.05 -14.39
N LYS A 249 2.44 19.91 -14.32
CA LYS A 249 3.21 20.40 -15.49
C LYS A 249 4.26 19.41 -15.99
N THR A 250 4.45 18.30 -15.28
CA THR A 250 5.39 17.24 -15.66
C THR A 250 4.83 16.47 -16.84
N PRO A 251 5.59 16.25 -17.94
CA PRO A 251 5.10 15.50 -19.08
C PRO A 251 4.54 14.13 -18.67
N ARG A 252 3.39 13.73 -19.24
CA ARG A 252 2.68 12.48 -18.89
C ARG A 252 3.56 11.23 -18.98
N TRP A 253 4.48 11.18 -19.95
CA TRP A 253 5.43 10.07 -20.11
C TRP A 253 6.42 9.99 -18.95
N LEU A 254 6.81 11.13 -18.38
CA LEU A 254 7.72 11.22 -17.23
C LEU A 254 6.99 10.87 -15.94
N LEU A 255 5.73 11.29 -15.78
CA LEU A 255 4.85 10.84 -14.67
C LEU A 255 4.61 9.32 -14.72
N ALA A 256 4.40 8.75 -15.91
CA ALA A 256 4.28 7.30 -16.09
C ALA A 256 5.59 6.57 -15.74
N ALA A 257 6.74 7.06 -16.21
CA ALA A 257 8.05 6.49 -15.87
C ALA A 257 8.35 6.54 -14.36
N LEU A 258 7.97 7.62 -13.69
CA LEU A 258 8.11 7.83 -12.25
C LEU A 258 7.15 6.96 -11.44
N LYS A 259 5.87 6.88 -11.83
CA LYS A 259 4.84 6.08 -11.15
C LYS A 259 5.08 4.58 -11.29
N SER A 260 5.57 4.14 -12.45
CA SER A 260 5.84 2.72 -12.66
C SER A 260 7.12 2.23 -11.96
N GLY A 261 7.91 3.13 -11.34
CA GLY A 261 9.23 2.77 -10.82
C GLY A 261 10.14 2.14 -11.89
N ILE A 262 9.82 2.37 -13.18
CA ILE A 262 10.42 1.67 -14.31
C ILE A 262 11.76 2.28 -14.68
N GLY A 263 12.13 3.49 -14.22
CA GLY A 263 13.37 4.16 -14.65
C GLY A 263 14.66 3.32 -14.52
N THR A 264 14.68 2.32 -13.64
CA THR A 264 15.88 1.50 -13.44
C THR A 264 16.02 0.35 -14.43
N LEU A 265 14.94 -0.19 -15.02
CA LEU A 265 15.04 -1.23 -16.07
C LEU A 265 15.72 -0.71 -17.36
N PRO A 266 15.32 0.46 -17.91
CA PRO A 266 16.05 1.14 -18.98
C PRO A 266 17.47 1.52 -18.55
N THR A 267 17.69 2.08 -17.34
CA THR A 267 19.04 2.39 -16.83
C THR A 267 19.99 1.19 -16.97
N ILE A 268 19.51 0.01 -16.55
CA ILE A 268 20.29 -1.23 -16.55
C ILE A 268 20.50 -1.74 -17.95
N ALA A 269 19.46 -1.71 -18.80
CA ALA A 269 19.59 -2.06 -20.21
C ALA A 269 20.61 -1.17 -20.92
N TYR A 270 20.63 0.14 -20.61
CA TYR A 270 21.61 1.07 -21.15
C TYR A 270 23.02 0.83 -20.59
N CYS A 271 23.18 0.54 -19.29
CA CYS A 271 24.48 0.16 -18.73
C CYS A 271 25.01 -1.16 -19.33
N VAL A 272 24.14 -2.16 -19.56
CA VAL A 272 24.49 -3.43 -20.22
C VAL A 272 24.91 -3.18 -21.66
N LEU A 273 24.14 -2.39 -22.40
CA LEU A 273 24.47 -2.00 -23.77
C LEU A 273 25.81 -1.24 -23.81
N ALA A 274 26.05 -0.29 -22.90
CA ALA A 274 27.31 0.43 -22.78
C ALA A 274 28.49 -0.53 -22.50
N GLY A 275 28.32 -1.48 -21.57
CA GLY A 275 29.35 -2.47 -21.26
C GLY A 275 29.70 -3.36 -22.45
N ILE A 276 28.69 -3.84 -23.18
CA ILE A 276 28.87 -4.66 -24.40
C ILE A 276 29.60 -3.85 -25.48
N LEU A 277 29.14 -2.62 -25.76
CA LEU A 277 29.73 -1.76 -26.78
C LEU A 277 31.17 -1.33 -26.43
N PHE A 278 31.45 -1.08 -25.16
CA PHE A 278 32.80 -0.77 -24.68
C PHE A 278 33.72 -2.00 -24.78
N GLY A 279 33.22 -3.19 -24.43
CA GLY A 279 33.95 -4.45 -24.63
C GLY A 279 34.32 -4.69 -26.10
N VAL A 280 33.38 -4.46 -27.02
CA VAL A 280 33.62 -4.55 -28.47
C VAL A 280 34.66 -3.51 -28.92
N LEU A 281 34.58 -2.27 -28.44
CA LEU A 281 35.53 -1.20 -28.74
C LEU A 281 36.95 -1.56 -28.26
N VAL A 282 37.10 -2.01 -27.02
CA VAL A 282 38.39 -2.41 -26.43
C VAL A 282 38.97 -3.60 -27.18
N LEU A 283 38.16 -4.60 -27.54
CA LEU A 283 38.61 -5.74 -28.35
C LEU A 283 39.05 -5.33 -29.76
N GLY A 284 38.35 -4.38 -30.39
CA GLY A 284 38.76 -3.82 -31.68
C GLY A 284 40.09 -3.06 -31.60
N ILE A 285 40.33 -2.34 -30.51
CA ILE A 285 41.60 -1.62 -30.26
C ILE A 285 42.73 -2.59 -29.90
N LEU A 286 42.46 -3.65 -29.13
CA LEU A 286 43.49 -4.61 -28.72
C LEU A 286 43.84 -5.61 -29.82
N ASN A 287 42.96 -5.84 -30.80
CA ASN A 287 43.19 -6.72 -31.94
C ASN A 287 43.83 -5.99 -33.15
N LEU A 288 44.79 -5.09 -32.86
CA LEU A 288 45.49 -4.23 -33.82
C LEU A 288 46.32 -4.95 -34.90
N ASN A 289 46.38 -6.29 -34.89
CA ASN A 289 47.19 -7.06 -35.84
C ASN A 289 46.44 -7.57 -37.08
N ASP A 290 45.10 -7.53 -37.12
CA ASP A 290 44.34 -8.04 -38.28
C ASP A 290 43.37 -6.99 -38.85
N TYR A 291 43.75 -6.43 -40.00
CA TYR A 291 43.02 -5.85 -41.16
C TYR A 291 41.62 -5.18 -41.06
N VAL A 292 40.83 -5.35 -40.00
CA VAL A 292 39.44 -4.84 -39.90
C VAL A 292 39.36 -3.42 -39.32
N TYR A 293 40.35 -3.00 -38.53
CA TYR A 293 40.39 -1.66 -37.91
C TYR A 293 41.49 -0.72 -38.45
N SER A 294 42.38 -1.22 -39.31
CA SER A 294 43.44 -0.42 -39.91
C SER A 294 42.93 0.38 -41.12
N GLY A 295 42.24 1.49 -40.85
CA GLY A 295 41.78 2.43 -41.87
C GLY A 295 40.70 3.39 -41.36
N THR A 296 40.39 4.42 -42.15
CA THR A 296 39.39 5.46 -41.82
C THR A 296 38.04 4.86 -41.42
N PHE A 297 37.65 3.72 -41.99
CA PHE A 297 36.42 2.99 -41.64
C PHE A 297 36.44 2.40 -40.22
N GLY A 298 37.56 1.82 -39.79
CA GLY A 298 37.73 1.31 -38.42
C GLY A 298 37.74 2.43 -37.37
N LEU A 299 38.36 3.56 -37.70
CA LEU A 299 38.31 4.77 -36.87
C LEU A 299 36.87 5.28 -36.73
N VAL A 300 36.13 5.38 -37.84
CA VAL A 300 34.73 5.81 -37.85
C VAL A 300 33.85 4.87 -37.01
N LEU A 301 34.00 3.54 -37.16
CA LEU A 301 33.24 2.56 -36.38
C LEU A 301 33.56 2.62 -34.88
N SER A 302 34.83 2.80 -34.51
CA SER A 302 35.25 2.98 -33.12
C SER A 302 34.69 4.27 -32.50
N VAL A 303 34.65 5.37 -33.27
CA VAL A 303 34.02 6.61 -32.83
C VAL A 303 32.51 6.41 -32.65
N PHE A 304 31.82 5.72 -33.56
CA PHE A 304 30.40 5.40 -33.40
C PHE A 304 30.11 4.50 -32.18
N LEU A 305 30.95 3.48 -31.94
CA LEU A 305 30.84 2.62 -30.75
C LEU A 305 31.07 3.42 -29.46
N LEU A 306 32.08 4.29 -29.42
CA LEU A 306 32.33 5.18 -28.29
C LEU A 306 31.15 6.14 -28.05
N LEU A 307 30.60 6.75 -29.10
CA LEU A 307 29.41 7.60 -29.01
C LEU A 307 28.19 6.82 -28.52
N ALA A 308 28.03 5.56 -28.91
CA ALA A 308 26.95 4.69 -28.44
C ALA A 308 27.12 4.30 -26.97
N VAL A 309 28.35 4.03 -26.50
CA VAL A 309 28.68 3.83 -25.07
C VAL A 309 28.35 5.08 -24.27
N ILE A 310 28.82 6.25 -24.71
CA ILE A 310 28.56 7.54 -24.04
C ILE A 310 27.05 7.82 -23.98
N SER A 311 26.34 7.59 -25.09
CA SER A 311 24.89 7.80 -25.15
C SER A 311 24.16 6.88 -24.17
N ALA A 312 24.52 5.60 -24.13
CA ALA A 312 23.90 4.64 -23.23
C ALA A 312 24.19 4.98 -21.74
N LEU A 313 25.43 5.35 -21.40
CA LEU A 313 25.75 5.85 -20.05
C LEU A 313 25.00 7.15 -19.71
N SER A 314 24.79 8.03 -20.68
CA SER A 314 24.04 9.28 -20.48
C SER A 314 22.56 9.00 -20.19
N PHE A 315 21.94 8.07 -20.92
CA PHE A 315 20.57 7.63 -20.63
C PHE A 315 20.47 6.95 -19.27
N ALA A 316 21.44 6.10 -18.90
CA ALA A 316 21.51 5.52 -17.56
C ALA A 316 21.63 6.58 -16.45
N ALA A 317 22.44 7.62 -16.66
CA ALA A 317 22.56 8.72 -15.71
C ALA A 317 21.27 9.54 -15.58
N ILE A 318 20.58 9.82 -16.69
CA ILE A 318 19.29 10.54 -16.71
C ILE A 318 18.23 9.75 -15.95
N GLU A 319 18.11 8.47 -16.23
CA GLU A 319 17.15 7.58 -15.59
C GLU A 319 17.47 7.36 -14.10
N GLY A 320 18.75 7.19 -13.75
CA GLY A 320 19.23 7.13 -12.36
C GLY A 320 18.96 8.43 -11.59
N PHE A 321 19.20 9.59 -12.22
CA PHE A 321 18.86 10.90 -11.64
C PHE A 321 17.34 11.05 -11.46
N THR A 322 16.55 10.55 -12.40
CA THR A 322 15.08 10.58 -12.34
C THR A 322 14.55 9.69 -11.21
N ALA A 323 15.12 8.49 -11.05
CA ALA A 323 14.82 7.60 -9.94
C ALA A 323 15.25 8.19 -8.58
N ALA A 324 16.43 8.82 -8.51
CA ALA A 324 16.90 9.51 -7.31
C ALA A 324 15.95 10.66 -6.93
N LYS A 325 15.58 11.51 -7.92
CA LYS A 325 14.63 12.61 -7.74
C LYS A 325 13.27 12.11 -7.25
N SER A 326 12.77 11.01 -7.80
CA SER A 326 11.54 10.33 -7.36
C SER A 326 11.63 9.88 -5.90
N SER A 327 12.72 9.20 -5.53
CA SER A 327 12.93 8.71 -4.17
C SER A 327 13.17 9.81 -3.12
N SER A 328 13.51 11.03 -3.57
CA SER A 328 13.64 12.20 -2.71
C SER A 328 12.35 13.03 -2.58
N LEU A 329 11.27 12.65 -3.27
CA LEU A 329 9.99 13.36 -3.13
C LEU A 329 9.48 13.21 -1.68
N PRO A 330 9.03 14.31 -1.07
CA PRO A 330 8.53 14.27 0.29
C PRO A 330 7.28 13.39 0.36
N PHE A 331 7.08 12.74 1.50
CA PHE A 331 5.81 12.09 1.77
C PHE A 331 4.71 13.13 1.97
N VAL A 332 3.49 12.76 1.62
CA VAL A 332 2.29 13.55 1.97
C VAL A 332 1.72 13.05 3.29
N GLN A 333 0.92 13.89 3.94
CA GLN A 333 0.24 13.51 5.17
C GLN A 333 -0.85 12.45 4.90
N GLY A 334 -1.48 12.48 3.73
CA GLY A 334 -2.36 11.41 3.23
C GLY A 334 -3.70 11.35 3.98
N MET A 335 -4.31 12.48 4.32
CA MET A 335 -5.52 12.49 5.16
C MET A 335 -6.77 12.09 4.40
N ASN A 336 -6.79 12.34 3.10
CA ASN A 336 -7.73 11.77 2.14
C ASN A 336 -7.25 10.39 1.68
N ASP A 337 -5.99 10.29 1.24
CA ASP A 337 -5.36 9.14 0.59
C ASP A 337 -4.32 8.46 1.53
N ASP A 338 -4.71 7.46 2.34
CA ASP A 338 -6.08 6.96 2.52
C ASP A 338 -6.55 6.93 3.99
N PHE A 339 -6.12 7.91 4.78
CA PHE A 339 -6.60 7.97 6.18
C PHE A 339 -8.12 8.18 6.30
N SER A 340 -8.76 8.68 5.24
CA SER A 340 -10.21 8.84 5.21
C SER A 340 -10.96 7.51 5.20
N GLY A 341 -10.49 6.51 4.46
CA GLY A 341 -11.03 5.15 4.48
C GLY A 341 -10.87 4.49 5.85
N VAL A 342 -9.67 4.65 6.45
CA VAL A 342 -9.36 4.17 7.79
C VAL A 342 -10.31 4.76 8.84
N ALA A 343 -10.51 6.08 8.82
CA ALA A 343 -11.36 6.78 9.77
C ALA A 343 -12.84 6.36 9.63
N ALA A 344 -13.33 6.20 8.40
CA ALA A 344 -14.70 5.73 8.15
C ALA A 344 -14.92 4.31 8.67
N ALA A 345 -13.99 3.39 8.39
CA ALA A 345 -14.04 2.01 8.84
C ALA A 345 -13.90 1.88 10.37
N PHE A 346 -12.99 2.65 10.99
CA PHE A 346 -12.83 2.72 12.43
C PHE A 346 -14.14 3.15 13.12
N GLN A 347 -14.74 4.24 12.65
CA GLN A 347 -15.98 4.76 13.23
C GLN A 347 -17.15 3.80 13.01
N ALA A 348 -17.25 3.16 11.84
CA ALA A 348 -18.26 2.14 11.56
C ALA A 348 -18.14 0.92 12.49
N LEU A 349 -16.91 0.46 12.75
CA LEU A 349 -16.67 -0.63 13.70
C LEU A 349 -17.04 -0.22 15.12
N LYS A 350 -16.62 0.98 15.54
CA LYS A 350 -16.91 1.54 16.86
C LYS A 350 -18.42 1.62 17.10
N THR A 351 -19.20 2.16 16.17
CA THR A 351 -20.66 2.25 16.31
C THR A 351 -21.34 0.88 16.31
N THR A 352 -20.75 -0.10 15.63
CA THR A 352 -21.30 -1.47 15.57
C THR A 352 -21.03 -2.27 16.85
N LEU A 353 -19.84 -2.11 17.44
CA LEU A 353 -19.39 -2.91 18.59
C LEU A 353 -19.53 -2.20 19.94
N ALA A 354 -19.71 -0.87 19.96
CA ALA A 354 -19.85 -0.14 21.21
C ALA A 354 -21.07 -0.66 22.01
N PRO A 355 -20.93 -0.80 23.35
CA PRO A 355 -22.05 -1.16 24.21
C PRO A 355 -23.18 -0.15 24.04
N ALA A 356 -24.38 -0.62 23.68
CA ALA A 356 -25.56 0.23 23.75
C ALA A 356 -25.76 0.68 25.20
N VAL A 357 -25.52 1.96 25.50
CA VAL A 357 -25.85 2.55 26.81
C VAL A 357 -27.36 2.70 26.87
N GLY A 358 -28.03 1.79 27.57
CA GLY A 358 -29.47 1.89 27.79
C GLY A 358 -29.84 3.14 28.60
N PRO A 359 -31.09 3.61 28.52
CA PRO A 359 -31.60 4.65 29.41
C PRO A 359 -31.59 4.09 30.84
N GLY A 360 -30.57 4.44 31.63
CA GLY A 360 -30.34 3.89 32.96
C GLY A 360 -28.88 3.57 33.31
N GLY A 361 -27.93 3.78 32.40
CA GLY A 361 -26.49 3.65 32.70
C GLY A 361 -26.00 2.21 32.92
N GLN A 362 -26.84 1.20 32.64
CA GLN A 362 -26.40 -0.18 32.58
C GLN A 362 -25.76 -0.45 31.21
N THR A 363 -24.45 -0.66 31.22
CA THR A 363 -23.69 -1.20 30.09
C THR A 363 -24.04 -2.68 29.95
N ALA A 364 -25.05 -3.00 29.13
CA ALA A 364 -25.14 -4.33 28.57
C ALA A 364 -23.96 -4.47 27.61
N GLY A 365 -23.04 -5.42 27.85
CA GLY A 365 -22.00 -5.76 26.88
C GLY A 365 -22.68 -6.23 25.60
N SER A 366 -22.93 -5.31 24.66
CA SER A 366 -23.77 -5.60 23.51
C SER A 366 -22.95 -6.37 22.49
N ASN A 367 -22.93 -7.69 22.68
CA ASN A 367 -22.59 -8.66 21.66
C ASN A 367 -23.68 -8.70 20.58
N VAL A 368 -23.95 -7.55 19.93
CA VAL A 368 -25.02 -7.39 18.90
C VAL A 368 -24.89 -8.43 17.78
N ASN A 369 -23.67 -8.91 17.53
CA ASN A 369 -23.38 -9.88 16.47
C ASN A 369 -23.32 -11.35 16.91
N GLN A 370 -23.23 -11.68 18.21
CA GLN A 370 -23.12 -13.08 18.65
C GLN A 370 -24.38 -13.90 18.36
N GLY A 371 -25.56 -13.27 18.26
CA GLY A 371 -26.82 -13.96 17.96
C GLY A 371 -27.19 -14.07 16.48
N ASN A 372 -26.49 -13.34 15.60
CA ASN A 372 -26.93 -13.16 14.20
C ASN A 372 -26.19 -14.03 13.18
N GLY A 373 -25.20 -14.81 13.63
CA GLY A 373 -24.39 -15.68 12.77
C GLY A 373 -23.49 -14.94 11.78
N THR A 374 -23.23 -13.65 12.02
CA THR A 374 -22.36 -12.78 11.22
C THR A 374 -21.26 -12.21 12.11
N ARG A 375 -20.01 -12.28 11.66
CA ARG A 375 -18.86 -11.63 12.30
C ARG A 375 -18.36 -10.47 11.48
N VAL A 376 -17.69 -9.53 12.14
CA VAL A 376 -17.14 -8.34 11.52
C VAL A 376 -15.64 -8.27 11.73
N MET A 377 -14.96 -7.79 10.70
CA MET A 377 -13.52 -7.58 10.69
C MET A 377 -13.23 -6.25 10.01
N THR A 378 -12.37 -5.45 10.62
CA THR A 378 -11.78 -4.26 9.99
C THR A 378 -10.31 -4.52 9.79
N VAL A 379 -9.80 -4.22 8.60
CA VAL A 379 -8.42 -4.50 8.18
C VAL A 379 -7.80 -3.20 7.71
N PHE A 380 -6.74 -2.77 8.37
CA PHE A 380 -5.91 -1.66 7.91
C PHE A 380 -4.60 -2.20 7.35
N THR A 381 -4.46 -2.13 6.03
CA THR A 381 -3.29 -2.63 5.30
C THR A 381 -2.15 -1.62 5.36
N GLY A 382 -0.93 -2.13 5.55
CA GLY A 382 0.29 -1.37 5.38
C GLY A 382 0.89 -1.59 3.99
N ALA A 383 1.81 -0.72 3.58
CA ALA A 383 2.53 -0.85 2.31
C ALA A 383 1.65 -1.02 1.07
N GLU A 384 0.51 -0.33 1.01
CA GLU A 384 -0.27 -0.15 -0.21
C GLU A 384 0.56 0.63 -1.23
N GLU A 385 1.12 1.76 -0.78
CA GLU A 385 1.88 2.71 -1.60
C GLU A 385 3.23 2.15 -2.07
N ASN A 386 3.61 1.00 -1.54
CA ASN A 386 4.78 0.23 -1.96
C ASN A 386 4.39 -1.09 -2.66
N GLY A 387 3.26 -1.08 -3.37
CA GLY A 387 2.86 -2.14 -4.28
C GLY A 387 1.88 -3.15 -3.68
N LEU A 388 0.90 -2.68 -2.89
CA LEU A 388 -0.23 -3.47 -2.38
C LEU A 388 0.23 -4.67 -1.52
N ARG A 389 1.33 -4.51 -0.78
CA ARG A 389 1.99 -5.64 -0.09
C ARG A 389 1.13 -6.14 1.07
N GLY A 390 0.58 -5.23 1.87
CA GLY A 390 -0.29 -5.58 3.00
C GLY A 390 -1.54 -6.34 2.56
N SER A 391 -2.27 -5.84 1.55
CA SER A 391 -3.46 -6.51 1.02
C SER A 391 -3.14 -7.84 0.35
N ALA A 392 -2.04 -7.96 -0.40
CA ALA A 392 -1.63 -9.25 -0.98
C ALA A 392 -1.30 -10.31 0.08
N LEU A 393 -0.66 -9.91 1.20
CA LEU A 393 -0.38 -10.80 2.32
C LEU A 393 -1.65 -11.15 3.09
N PHE A 394 -2.49 -10.18 3.42
CA PHE A 394 -3.79 -10.40 4.05
C PHE A 394 -4.63 -11.40 3.25
N ALA A 395 -4.62 -11.28 1.92
CA ALA A 395 -5.34 -12.21 1.05
C ALA A 395 -4.86 -13.66 1.18
N ARG A 396 -3.55 -13.88 1.33
CA ARG A 396 -2.94 -15.21 1.45
C ARG A 396 -3.14 -15.81 2.84
N GLU A 397 -2.85 -15.02 3.86
CA GLU A 397 -2.74 -15.50 5.25
C GLU A 397 -4.09 -15.47 5.99
N VAL A 398 -5.03 -14.59 5.61
CA VAL A 398 -6.28 -14.39 6.36
C VAL A 398 -7.51 -14.64 5.50
N LEU A 399 -7.62 -13.96 4.35
CA LEU A 399 -8.82 -14.05 3.52
C LEU A 399 -8.99 -15.43 2.89
N THR A 400 -7.91 -16.07 2.42
CA THR A 400 -7.97 -17.42 1.85
C THR A 400 -8.49 -18.43 2.87
N PRO A 401 -7.96 -18.50 4.11
CA PRO A 401 -8.57 -19.30 5.17
C PRO A 401 -10.04 -18.98 5.46
N ALA A 402 -10.42 -17.70 5.49
CA ALA A 402 -11.80 -17.31 5.71
C ALA A 402 -12.73 -17.88 4.63
N ILE A 403 -12.33 -17.78 3.36
CA ILE A 403 -13.09 -18.31 2.22
C ILE A 403 -13.12 -19.84 2.27
N ASP A 404 -12.01 -20.49 2.60
CA ASP A 404 -11.93 -21.96 2.70
C ASP A 404 -12.84 -22.51 3.82
N VAL A 405 -13.06 -21.76 4.90
CA VAL A 405 -13.91 -22.16 6.04
C VAL A 405 -15.38 -21.78 5.83
N PHE A 406 -15.68 -20.51 5.51
CA PHE A 406 -17.06 -20.02 5.43
C PHE A 406 -17.70 -20.19 4.05
N GLY A 407 -16.91 -20.34 2.98
CA GLY A 407 -17.38 -20.23 1.60
C GLY A 407 -17.34 -18.79 1.09
N ALA A 408 -17.01 -18.60 -0.20
CA ALA A 408 -16.82 -17.27 -0.80
C ALA A 408 -18.11 -16.43 -0.81
N GLU A 409 -19.27 -17.08 -0.87
CA GLU A 409 -20.60 -16.46 -0.81
C GLU A 409 -20.96 -15.92 0.58
N ASN A 410 -20.21 -16.33 1.60
CA ASN A 410 -20.40 -15.90 2.99
C ASN A 410 -19.27 -15.00 3.49
N VAL A 411 -18.36 -14.58 2.60
CA VAL A 411 -17.32 -13.59 2.91
C VAL A 411 -17.56 -12.37 2.03
N GLU A 412 -17.87 -11.26 2.68
CA GLU A 412 -18.14 -9.96 2.05
C GLU A 412 -16.97 -9.02 2.34
N LEU A 413 -16.43 -8.37 1.31
CA LEU A 413 -15.30 -7.44 1.44
C LEU A 413 -15.66 -6.07 0.87
N ILE A 414 -15.54 -5.04 1.70
CA ILE A 414 -15.77 -3.65 1.37
C ILE A 414 -14.45 -2.92 1.48
N ASN A 415 -13.86 -2.53 0.36
CA ASN A 415 -12.67 -1.68 0.35
C ASN A 415 -13.09 -0.20 0.35
N LEU A 416 -12.52 0.59 1.23
CA LEU A 416 -12.68 2.04 1.27
C LEU A 416 -11.34 2.63 0.88
N ASP A 417 -11.32 3.40 -0.21
CA ASP A 417 -10.11 4.06 -0.69
C ASP A 417 -10.47 5.49 -1.08
N THR A 418 -9.78 6.45 -0.48
CA THR A 418 -9.88 7.88 -0.71
C THR A 418 -11.32 8.37 -0.71
N VAL A 419 -12.00 8.24 0.42
CA VAL A 419 -13.46 8.46 0.56
C VAL A 419 -13.83 9.88 0.99
N SER A 420 -12.90 10.83 0.96
CA SER A 420 -13.16 12.22 1.31
C SER A 420 -13.29 13.15 0.09
N GLY A 421 -14.22 14.10 0.17
CA GLY A 421 -14.50 15.06 -0.91
C GLY A 421 -15.34 14.43 -2.02
N GLY A 422 -15.43 15.12 -3.17
CA GLY A 422 -15.94 14.57 -4.44
C GLY A 422 -17.33 13.92 -4.39
N THR A 423 -17.63 13.08 -5.38
CA THR A 423 -18.79 12.18 -5.35
C THR A 423 -18.31 10.76 -5.07
N LEU A 424 -18.91 10.08 -4.08
CA LEU A 424 -18.61 8.68 -3.81
C LEU A 424 -19.11 7.80 -4.95
N ARG A 425 -18.27 6.87 -5.35
CA ARG A 425 -18.55 5.88 -6.38
C ARG A 425 -18.24 4.49 -5.88
N LEU A 426 -19.17 3.56 -6.11
CA LEU A 426 -18.97 2.14 -5.88
C LEU A 426 -18.49 1.48 -7.18
N PHE A 427 -17.43 0.70 -7.07
CA PHE A 427 -16.83 -0.07 -8.15
C PHE A 427 -16.70 -1.53 -7.75
N SER A 428 -17.29 -2.44 -8.53
CA SER A 428 -17.09 -3.88 -8.31
C SER A 428 -15.82 -4.41 -8.99
N ARG A 429 -15.17 -3.58 -9.82
CA ARG A 429 -14.03 -3.93 -10.66
C ARG A 429 -13.00 -2.81 -10.68
N GLU A 430 -11.75 -3.16 -10.95
CA GLU A 430 -10.64 -2.22 -11.10
C GLU A 430 -9.58 -2.71 -12.07
N LYS A 431 -8.72 -1.78 -12.49
CA LYS A 431 -7.53 -2.07 -13.31
C LYS A 431 -6.35 -2.34 -12.38
N ASN A 432 -5.74 -3.51 -12.52
CA ASN A 432 -4.49 -3.83 -11.82
C ASN A 432 -3.27 -3.16 -12.51
N PHE A 433 -2.08 -3.35 -11.95
CA PHE A 433 -0.83 -2.79 -12.51
C PHE A 433 -0.50 -3.25 -13.95
N THR A 434 -1.07 -4.36 -14.42
CA THR A 434 -0.91 -4.84 -15.80
C THR A 434 -1.98 -4.30 -16.74
N GLY A 435 -2.91 -3.48 -16.26
CA GLY A 435 -4.09 -3.00 -17.00
C GLY A 435 -5.19 -4.05 -17.18
N ALA A 436 -5.05 -5.23 -16.55
CA ALA A 436 -6.09 -6.24 -16.56
C ALA A 436 -7.22 -5.84 -15.62
N THR A 437 -8.46 -6.11 -16.03
CA THR A 437 -9.62 -5.88 -15.17
C THR A 437 -9.77 -7.04 -14.20
N VAL A 438 -9.82 -6.72 -12.91
CA VAL A 438 -10.04 -7.64 -11.80
C VAL A 438 -11.21 -7.13 -10.95
N GLY A 439 -11.91 -7.98 -10.22
CA GLY A 439 -13.06 -7.55 -9.44
C GLY A 439 -13.89 -8.69 -8.88
N GLY A 440 -14.75 -8.35 -7.92
CA GLY A 440 -15.68 -9.27 -7.28
C GLY A 440 -16.96 -9.46 -8.08
N GLN A 441 -17.97 -10.07 -7.46
CA GLN A 441 -19.30 -10.25 -8.06
C GLN A 441 -20.02 -8.90 -8.26
N PRO A 442 -20.29 -8.44 -9.49
CA PRO A 442 -20.94 -7.15 -9.74
C PRO A 442 -22.36 -7.05 -9.15
N GLU A 443 -23.06 -8.18 -9.05
CA GLU A 443 -24.40 -8.28 -8.46
C GLU A 443 -24.39 -7.86 -6.99
N PHE A 444 -23.33 -8.22 -6.25
CA PHE A 444 -23.16 -7.83 -4.85
C PHE A 444 -22.99 -6.31 -4.71
N GLY A 445 -22.15 -5.69 -5.55
CA GLY A 445 -21.98 -4.24 -5.55
C GLY A 445 -23.26 -3.49 -5.91
N ARG A 446 -24.04 -3.99 -6.90
CA ARG A 446 -25.35 -3.44 -7.27
C ARG A 446 -26.38 -3.53 -6.13
N ALA A 447 -26.41 -4.68 -5.46
CA ALA A 447 -27.27 -4.91 -4.31
C ALA A 447 -26.97 -3.94 -3.17
N PHE A 448 -25.69 -3.82 -2.79
CA PHE A 448 -25.24 -2.85 -1.79
C PHE A 448 -25.57 -1.42 -2.20
N TRP A 449 -25.29 -1.02 -3.44
CA TRP A 449 -25.59 0.32 -3.93
C TRP A 449 -27.09 0.66 -3.83
N LYS A 450 -27.96 -0.27 -4.25
CA LYS A 450 -29.42 -0.08 -4.17
C LYS A 450 -29.87 0.08 -2.72
N TRP A 451 -29.29 -0.69 -1.82
CA TRP A 451 -29.55 -0.56 -0.39
C TRP A 451 -29.05 0.79 0.15
N ALA A 452 -27.78 1.14 -0.10
CA ALA A 452 -27.10 2.36 0.35
C ALA A 452 -27.75 3.66 -0.15
N THR A 453 -28.45 3.59 -1.28
CA THR A 453 -29.21 4.71 -1.87
C THR A 453 -30.68 4.74 -1.44
N GLY A 454 -31.11 3.81 -0.59
CA GLY A 454 -32.39 3.80 0.11
C GLY A 454 -32.41 4.62 1.40
N PRO A 455 -33.58 4.73 2.07
CA PRO A 455 -33.73 5.50 3.31
C PRO A 455 -33.04 4.81 4.49
N ILE A 456 -31.79 5.19 4.77
CA ILE A 456 -30.94 4.57 5.80
C ILE A 456 -30.75 5.47 7.00
N VAL A 457 -30.40 6.74 6.77
CA VAL A 457 -30.02 7.67 7.84
C VAL A 457 -31.24 8.50 8.21
N SER A 458 -31.73 8.38 9.44
CA SER A 458 -32.86 9.19 9.89
C SER A 458 -32.49 10.68 9.92
N ARG A 459 -33.48 11.58 9.76
CA ARG A 459 -33.23 13.03 9.81
C ARG A 459 -32.57 13.49 11.11
N SER A 460 -33.02 12.97 12.26
CA SER A 460 -32.45 13.30 13.56
C SER A 460 -31.00 12.82 13.68
N ARG A 461 -30.70 11.64 13.15
CA ARG A 461 -29.33 11.12 13.13
C ARG A 461 -28.44 11.98 12.24
N ALA A 462 -28.85 12.28 11.01
CA ALA A 462 -28.08 13.11 10.08
C ALA A 462 -27.70 14.47 10.69
N VAL A 463 -28.65 15.17 11.32
CA VAL A 463 -28.39 16.48 11.96
C VAL A 463 -27.48 16.35 13.19
N SER A 464 -27.44 15.19 13.85
CA SER A 464 -26.52 14.96 14.96
C SER A 464 -25.07 14.77 14.51
N ILE A 465 -24.83 14.18 13.32
CA ILE A 465 -23.49 13.80 12.85
C ILE A 465 -22.94 14.71 11.74
N LEU A 466 -23.78 15.51 11.08
CA LEU A 466 -23.40 16.37 9.96
C LEU A 466 -23.98 17.78 10.13
N THR A 467 -23.24 18.78 9.66
CA THR A 467 -23.74 20.16 9.53
C THR A 467 -24.74 20.27 8.37
N PRO A 468 -25.58 21.32 8.31
CA PRO A 468 -26.53 21.50 7.22
C PRO A 468 -25.90 21.48 5.81
N SER A 469 -24.74 22.12 5.64
CA SER A 469 -24.00 22.11 4.37
C SER A 469 -23.49 20.71 4.02
N GLN A 470 -22.98 19.96 5.00
CA GLN A 470 -22.55 18.58 4.82
C GLN A 470 -23.71 17.66 4.42
N ILE A 471 -24.89 17.81 5.03
CA ILE A 471 -26.09 17.04 4.65
C ILE A 471 -26.44 17.29 3.18
N GLN A 472 -26.47 18.56 2.76
CA GLN A 472 -26.81 18.93 1.38
C GLN A 472 -25.83 18.34 0.35
N THR A 473 -24.54 18.21 0.71
CA THR A 473 -23.51 17.68 -0.19
C THR A 473 -23.46 16.15 -0.19
N CYS A 474 -23.53 15.53 0.99
CA CYS A 474 -23.16 14.12 1.19
C CYS A 474 -24.35 13.16 1.18
N LEU A 475 -25.57 13.69 1.37
CA LEU A 475 -26.79 12.90 1.47
C LEU A 475 -27.82 13.34 0.43
N ARG A 476 -28.76 12.45 0.10
CA ARG A 476 -29.94 12.73 -0.72
C ARG A 476 -31.19 12.51 0.12
N GLU A 477 -32.19 13.38 -0.05
CA GLU A 477 -33.46 13.19 0.65
C GLU A 477 -34.20 11.96 0.12
N SER A 478 -34.70 11.14 1.05
CA SER A 478 -35.51 9.95 0.77
C SER A 478 -36.69 9.90 1.76
N GLY A 479 -37.71 10.70 1.46
CA GLY A 479 -38.88 10.88 2.33
C GLY A 479 -38.52 11.50 3.69
N THR A 480 -38.78 10.76 4.77
CA THR A 480 -38.46 11.18 6.16
C THR A 480 -37.03 10.86 6.58
N SER A 481 -36.24 10.24 5.69
CA SER A 481 -34.86 9.83 5.93
C SER A 481 -33.96 10.37 4.81
N PHE A 482 -32.68 10.04 4.92
CA PHE A 482 -31.65 10.35 3.95
C PHE A 482 -31.02 9.06 3.41
N SER A 483 -30.52 9.14 2.18
CA SER A 483 -29.67 8.13 1.57
C SER A 483 -28.28 8.68 1.27
N LEU A 484 -27.29 7.80 1.13
CA LEU A 484 -25.94 8.20 0.78
C LEU A 484 -25.91 8.75 -0.65
N ASN A 485 -25.19 9.85 -0.87
CA ASN A 485 -24.90 10.33 -2.22
C ASN A 485 -23.84 9.44 -2.88
N LEU A 486 -24.26 8.24 -3.30
CA LEU A 486 -23.41 7.19 -3.88
C LEU A 486 -23.83 6.90 -5.33
N GLU A 487 -22.87 6.99 -6.25
CA GLU A 487 -23.03 6.56 -7.63
C GLU A 487 -22.50 5.12 -7.80
N LEU A 488 -23.14 4.33 -8.65
CA LEU A 488 -22.61 3.05 -9.11
C LEU A 488 -21.84 3.27 -10.41
N SER A 489 -20.63 2.72 -10.51
CA SER A 489 -19.88 2.67 -11.76
C SER A 489 -19.78 1.24 -12.27
N GLU A 490 -20.17 1.05 -13.54
CA GLU A 490 -19.99 -0.22 -14.25
C GLU A 490 -18.57 -0.32 -14.85
N ASP A 491 -17.90 0.81 -15.04
CA ASP A 491 -16.50 0.86 -15.47
C ASP A 491 -15.58 0.45 -14.32
N PRO A 492 -14.43 -0.20 -14.59
CA PRO A 492 -13.46 -0.48 -13.55
C PRO A 492 -12.81 0.80 -13.03
N VAL A 493 -12.44 0.82 -11.74
CA VAL A 493 -11.56 1.87 -11.20
C VAL A 493 -10.31 1.95 -12.09
N PRO A 494 -9.93 3.14 -12.59
CA PRO A 494 -8.76 3.30 -13.45
C PRO A 494 -7.43 3.20 -12.68
N ALA A 495 -7.47 3.33 -11.36
CA ALA A 495 -6.35 3.16 -10.45
C ALA A 495 -6.47 1.83 -9.68
N CYS A 496 -5.33 1.28 -9.27
CA CYS A 496 -5.28 0.16 -8.34
C CYS A 496 -5.70 0.65 -6.96
N THR A 497 -6.44 -0.19 -6.25
CA THR A 497 -6.68 -0.06 -4.80
C THR A 497 -6.14 -1.33 -4.14
N ASP A 498 -6.25 -1.46 -2.82
CA ASP A 498 -5.94 -2.71 -2.12
C ASP A 498 -6.64 -3.94 -2.71
N LEU A 499 -7.79 -3.76 -3.35
CA LEU A 499 -8.50 -4.87 -3.99
C LEU A 499 -7.64 -5.56 -5.08
N SER A 500 -6.76 -4.84 -5.77
CA SER A 500 -5.77 -5.41 -6.70
C SER A 500 -4.76 -6.29 -5.98
N GLY A 501 -4.32 -5.88 -4.78
CA GLY A 501 -3.47 -6.67 -3.91
C GLY A 501 -4.17 -7.95 -3.48
N ILE A 502 -5.46 -7.85 -3.12
CA ILE A 502 -6.30 -9.00 -2.80
C ILE A 502 -6.32 -10.00 -3.95
N TRP A 503 -6.58 -9.56 -5.18
CA TRP A 503 -6.62 -10.47 -6.34
C TRP A 503 -5.24 -11.07 -6.68
N ALA A 504 -4.16 -10.34 -6.43
CA ALA A 504 -2.80 -10.86 -6.59
C ALA A 504 -2.46 -11.93 -5.53
N GLY A 505 -2.94 -11.75 -4.30
CA GLY A 505 -2.74 -12.69 -3.19
C GLY A 505 -3.64 -13.92 -3.25
N LEU A 506 -4.85 -13.80 -3.78
CA LEU A 506 -5.83 -14.89 -3.80
C LEU A 506 -5.48 -16.01 -4.80
N PRO A 507 -5.67 -17.29 -4.43
CA PRO A 507 -5.68 -18.40 -5.37
C PRO A 507 -6.71 -18.20 -6.49
N SER A 508 -6.37 -18.64 -7.70
CA SER A 508 -7.20 -18.44 -8.90
C SER A 508 -8.64 -18.94 -8.75
N ARG A 509 -8.86 -20.03 -8.00
CA ARG A 509 -10.18 -20.63 -7.74
C ARG A 509 -11.16 -19.70 -7.01
N HIS A 510 -10.67 -18.73 -6.24
CA HIS A 510 -11.53 -17.83 -5.43
C HIS A 510 -11.78 -16.46 -6.10
N ARG A 511 -10.98 -16.09 -7.10
CA ARG A 511 -10.98 -14.72 -7.66
C ARG A 511 -12.31 -14.30 -8.29
N LYS A 512 -13.11 -15.25 -8.80
CA LYS A 512 -14.39 -14.96 -9.47
C LYS A 512 -15.60 -15.05 -8.55
N THR A 513 -15.44 -15.60 -7.35
CA THR A 513 -16.56 -15.95 -6.47
C THR A 513 -16.67 -15.04 -5.25
N LEU A 514 -15.64 -14.24 -4.96
CA LEU A 514 -15.64 -13.35 -3.82
C LEU A 514 -16.61 -12.17 -4.01
N ARG A 515 -17.39 -11.87 -2.99
CA ARG A 515 -18.27 -10.70 -2.90
C ARG A 515 -17.44 -9.51 -2.44
N ALA A 516 -16.95 -8.71 -3.39
CA ALA A 516 -16.10 -7.58 -3.09
C ALA A 516 -16.38 -6.36 -3.97
N PHE A 517 -16.26 -5.17 -3.40
CA PHE A 517 -16.27 -3.89 -4.11
C PHE A 517 -15.40 -2.85 -3.40
N SER A 518 -15.06 -1.79 -4.12
CA SER A 518 -14.39 -0.60 -3.58
C SER A 518 -15.35 0.60 -3.61
N ILE A 519 -15.32 1.44 -2.58
CA ILE A 519 -15.95 2.76 -2.57
C ILE A 519 -14.83 3.80 -2.61
N VAL A 520 -14.91 4.71 -3.59
CA VAL A 520 -13.89 5.75 -3.79
C VAL A 520 -14.52 7.10 -4.06
N SER A 521 -13.96 8.18 -3.52
CA SER A 521 -14.31 9.53 -3.92
C SER A 521 -13.59 9.96 -5.19
N ARG A 522 -14.36 10.54 -6.12
CA ARG A 522 -13.85 11.00 -7.42
C ARG A 522 -14.36 12.41 -7.71
N VAL A 523 -13.49 13.27 -8.24
CA VAL A 523 -13.88 14.61 -8.70
C VAL A 523 -14.62 14.47 -10.04
N LYS A 524 -15.78 15.13 -10.19
CA LYS A 524 -16.63 15.06 -11.40
C LYS A 524 -16.04 15.66 -12.68
N SER A 525 -14.79 16.13 -12.65
CA SER A 525 -14.22 16.94 -13.73
C SER A 525 -13.94 16.15 -15.01
N THR A 526 -14.41 16.67 -16.14
CA THR A 526 -14.06 16.25 -17.50
C THR A 526 -12.60 16.55 -17.89
N GLU A 527 -11.85 17.26 -17.04
CA GLU A 527 -10.47 17.68 -17.31
C GLU A 527 -9.41 16.70 -16.78
N ASP A 528 -9.78 15.79 -15.85
CA ASP A 528 -8.87 14.74 -15.40
C ASP A 528 -9.21 13.38 -16.05
N PRO A 529 -8.48 12.95 -17.10
CA PRO A 529 -8.75 11.69 -17.79
C PRO A 529 -8.57 10.45 -16.89
N LEU A 530 -7.96 10.60 -15.71
CA LEU A 530 -7.81 9.55 -14.71
C LEU A 530 -8.86 9.61 -13.59
N ALA A 531 -9.69 10.66 -13.56
CA ALA A 531 -10.63 10.96 -12.48
C ALA A 531 -10.00 10.76 -11.10
N ARG A 532 -8.83 11.35 -10.83
CA ARG A 532 -8.14 11.17 -9.55
C ARG A 532 -8.99 11.71 -8.39
N PRO A 533 -8.81 11.17 -7.17
CA PRO A 533 -9.38 11.79 -5.99
C PRO A 533 -8.81 13.20 -5.79
N ARG A 534 -9.47 14.03 -4.96
CA ARG A 534 -8.90 15.35 -4.63
C ARG A 534 -7.54 15.17 -3.95
N ASP A 535 -6.63 16.09 -4.22
CA ASP A 535 -5.32 16.17 -3.57
C ASP A 535 -4.46 14.88 -3.67
N TYR A 536 -4.79 13.96 -4.59
CA TYR A 536 -4.10 12.68 -4.77
C TYR A 536 -2.58 12.85 -4.88
N HIS A 537 -1.85 12.33 -3.88
CA HIS A 537 -0.40 12.48 -3.71
C HIS A 537 0.07 13.95 -3.78
N LYS A 538 -0.69 14.90 -3.22
CA LYS A 538 -0.31 16.32 -3.13
C LYS A 538 -0.11 16.72 -1.66
N GLN A 539 0.72 17.73 -1.43
CA GLN A 539 0.94 18.30 -0.09
C GLN A 539 -0.31 18.96 0.51
N SER A 540 -1.29 19.29 -0.35
CA SER A 540 -2.62 19.73 0.09
C SER A 540 -3.45 18.60 0.71
N ASP A 541 -3.02 17.34 0.61
CA ASP A 541 -3.67 16.24 1.31
C ASP A 541 -3.28 16.23 2.80
N SER A 542 -3.91 17.14 3.55
CA SER A 542 -3.63 17.42 4.96
C SER A 542 -4.90 17.54 5.79
N VAL A 543 -4.74 17.58 7.12
CA VAL A 543 -5.83 17.77 8.08
C VAL A 543 -6.56 19.08 7.85
N GLU A 544 -5.83 20.16 7.56
CA GLU A 544 -6.42 21.47 7.31
C GLU A 544 -7.39 21.43 6.12
N THR A 545 -6.99 20.78 5.02
CA THR A 545 -7.82 20.64 3.83
C THR A 545 -9.05 19.78 4.09
N LEU A 546 -8.91 18.72 4.90
CA LEU A 546 -10.01 17.84 5.27
C LEU A 546 -11.15 18.57 6.00
N PHE A 547 -10.79 19.55 6.84
CA PHE A 547 -11.73 20.34 7.64
C PHE A 547 -12.00 21.76 7.08
N LEU A 548 -11.79 21.98 5.77
CA LEU A 548 -12.15 23.26 5.15
C LEU A 548 -13.67 23.45 5.12
N ASP A 549 -14.16 24.50 5.76
CA ASP A 549 -15.58 24.89 5.77
C ASP A 549 -16.16 25.08 4.36
N ALA A 550 -15.35 25.61 3.44
CA ALA A 550 -15.73 25.85 2.05
C ALA A 550 -15.96 24.53 1.27
N GLU A 551 -15.46 23.41 1.78
CA GLU A 551 -15.51 22.09 1.14
C GLU A 551 -16.21 21.08 2.07
N PRO A 552 -17.52 21.24 2.35
CA PRO A 552 -18.25 20.40 3.30
C PRO A 552 -18.25 18.91 2.93
N GLY A 553 -18.04 18.58 1.65
CA GLY A 553 -17.89 17.20 1.20
C GLY A 553 -16.63 16.50 1.71
N ASN A 554 -15.61 17.23 2.19
CA ASN A 554 -14.37 16.63 2.65
C ASN A 554 -14.60 15.76 3.88
N PHE A 555 -14.83 16.35 5.05
CA PHE A 555 -15.13 15.58 6.25
C PHE A 555 -16.53 14.94 6.20
N GLY A 556 -17.53 15.64 5.64
CA GLY A 556 -18.92 15.19 5.68
C GLY A 556 -19.15 13.83 4.99
N THR A 557 -18.43 13.55 3.92
CA THR A 557 -18.54 12.28 3.18
C THR A 557 -18.01 11.11 4.01
N VAL A 558 -16.90 11.31 4.74
CA VAL A 558 -16.31 10.31 5.63
C VAL A 558 -17.31 9.95 6.74
N ALA A 559 -17.88 10.97 7.40
CA ALA A 559 -18.86 10.79 8.46
C ALA A 559 -20.16 10.12 7.98
N ALA A 560 -20.68 10.53 6.81
CA ALA A 560 -21.87 9.93 6.21
C ALA A 560 -21.63 8.45 5.83
N LEU A 561 -20.47 8.15 5.24
CA LEU A 561 -20.10 6.80 4.86
C LEU A 561 -19.92 5.90 6.08
N ALA A 562 -19.25 6.37 7.14
CA ALA A 562 -19.09 5.64 8.39
C ALA A 562 -20.43 5.21 8.99
N GLU A 563 -21.44 6.09 8.98
CA GLU A 563 -22.79 5.78 9.47
C GLU A 563 -23.47 4.69 8.64
N VAL A 564 -23.37 4.76 7.32
CA VAL A 564 -23.97 3.77 6.40
C VAL A 564 -23.25 2.42 6.55
N ILE A 565 -21.92 2.39 6.58
CA ILE A 565 -21.17 1.15 6.80
C ILE A 565 -21.46 0.57 8.18
N GLY A 566 -21.50 1.38 9.24
CA GLY A 566 -21.86 0.92 10.58
C GLY A 566 -23.27 0.30 10.61
N THR A 567 -24.23 0.93 9.94
CA THR A 567 -25.58 0.37 9.79
C THR A 567 -25.55 -0.98 9.07
N TYR A 568 -24.78 -1.09 7.99
CA TYR A 568 -24.60 -2.36 7.26
C TYR A 568 -23.99 -3.44 8.15
N LEU A 569 -22.94 -3.10 8.91
CA LEU A 569 -22.23 -4.01 9.81
C LEU A 569 -23.10 -4.50 10.97
N ALA A 570 -24.05 -3.69 11.44
CA ALA A 570 -25.01 -4.08 12.47
C ALA A 570 -26.16 -4.98 11.95
N MET A 571 -26.33 -5.14 10.64
CA MET A 571 -27.42 -5.94 10.07
C MET A 571 -27.28 -7.43 10.37
N GLY A 572 -28.38 -8.05 10.77
CA GLY A 572 -28.49 -9.50 10.90
C GLY A 572 -28.46 -10.21 9.55
N ARG A 573 -28.22 -11.52 9.55
CA ARG A 573 -28.15 -12.34 8.33
C ARG A 573 -29.40 -12.25 7.46
N LYS A 574 -30.60 -12.26 8.07
CA LYS A 574 -31.88 -12.21 7.34
C LYS A 574 -32.04 -10.90 6.59
N ASP A 575 -31.70 -9.79 7.24
CA ASP A 575 -31.83 -8.46 6.64
C ASP A 575 -30.84 -8.29 5.48
N ARG A 576 -29.61 -8.81 5.61
CA ARG A 576 -28.63 -8.80 4.50
C ARG A 576 -29.03 -9.69 3.33
N ASN A 577 -29.62 -10.85 3.59
CA ASN A 577 -30.14 -11.70 2.51
C ASN A 577 -31.33 -11.08 1.76
N SER A 578 -31.93 -9.99 2.28
CA SER A 578 -32.92 -9.23 1.51
C SER A 578 -32.28 -8.19 0.58
N ILE A 579 -30.98 -7.91 0.78
CA ILE A 579 -30.18 -7.03 -0.09
C ILE A 579 -29.62 -7.83 -1.27
N THR A 580 -29.02 -8.99 -1.02
CA THR A 580 -28.35 -9.86 -2.01
C THR A 580 -29.22 -11.02 -2.45
#